data_AF-A0A1B0ZWL6-F1
#
_entry.id   AF-A0A1B0ZWL6-F1
#
_cell.length_a   1.000
_cell.length_b   1.000
_cell.length_c   1.000
_cell.angle_alpha   90.00
_cell.angle_beta   90.00
_cell.angle_gamma   90.00
#
_symmetry.space_group_name_H-M   'P 1'
#
loop_
_entity.id
_entity.type
_entity.pdbx_description
1 polymer ?
#
loop_
_entity_poly.entity_id
_entity_poly.type
_entity_poly.pdbx_seq_one_letter_code
_entity_poly.pdbx_strand_id
1 'polypeptide(L)' 'MLHELALGGSIHHERSENGKIRSIICYTREGNVLSDCTLGVFQRLHKRRFIQSRDGKPYRASRLGIKAVRAQLNQR' A
#
# COMPACT_ATOMS: atom_id res chain seq x y z
N MET A 1 2.96 -7.52 3.02
CA MET A 1 2.27 -6.36 2.39
C MET A 1 3.20 -5.28 1.77
N LEU A 2 4.01 -4.49 2.51
CA LEU A 2 4.80 -3.40 1.87
C LEU A 2 5.77 -3.91 0.79
N HIS A 3 6.34 -5.11 0.96
CA HIS A 3 7.20 -5.75 -0.04
C HIS A 3 6.46 -5.94 -1.38
N GLU A 4 5.26 -6.52 -1.36
CA GLU A 4 4.40 -6.70 -2.55
C GLU A 4 4.10 -5.38 -3.28
N LEU A 5 3.84 -4.31 -2.52
CA LEU A 5 3.63 -2.98 -3.10
C LEU A 5 4.90 -2.42 -3.73
N ALA A 6 6.07 -2.69 -3.15
CA ALA A 6 7.36 -2.27 -3.70
C ALA A 6 7.73 -3.04 -4.98
N LEU A 7 7.24 -4.28 -5.12
CA LEU A 7 7.40 -5.09 -6.35
C LEU A 7 6.45 -4.66 -7.48
N GLY A 8 5.48 -3.77 -7.22
CA GLY A 8 4.57 -3.25 -8.25
C GLY A 8 3.08 -3.41 -7.93
N GLY A 9 2.74 -3.94 -6.75
CA GLY A 9 1.36 -4.03 -6.29
C GLY A 9 0.67 -2.67 -6.06
N SER A 10 -0.64 -2.72 -5.82
CA SER A 10 -1.49 -1.57 -5.58
C SER A 10 -2.51 -1.82 -4.47
N ILE A 11 -2.95 -0.76 -3.82
CA ILE A 11 -4.09 -0.78 -2.88
C ILE A 11 -5.22 0.01 -3.51
N HIS A 12 -6.28 -0.70 -3.84
CA HIS A 12 -7.54 -0.12 -4.29
C HIS A 12 -8.37 0.22 -3.05
N HIS A 13 -9.13 1.31 -3.11
CA HIS A 13 -9.90 1.81 -1.99
C HIS A 13 -11.26 2.29 -2.45
N GLU A 14 -12.26 2.12 -1.60
CA GLU A 14 -13.56 2.78 -1.75
C GLU A 14 -13.68 3.86 -0.68
N ARG A 15 -14.29 5.00 -1.05
CA ARG A 15 -14.59 6.07 -0.11
C ARG A 15 -16.06 6.05 0.27
N SER A 16 -16.33 6.29 1.55
CA SER A 16 -17.66 6.65 2.03
C SER A 16 -18.05 8.06 1.57
N GLU A 17 -19.32 8.42 1.73
CA GLU A 17 -19.86 9.75 1.39
C GLU A 17 -19.12 10.90 2.09
N ASN A 18 -18.57 10.65 3.29
CA ASN A 18 -17.74 11.62 4.02
C ASN A 18 -16.29 11.71 3.50
N GLY A 19 -15.95 11.05 2.39
CA GLY A 19 -14.63 11.03 1.77
C GLY A 19 -13.58 10.14 2.46
N LYS A 20 -13.92 9.49 3.59
CA LYS A 20 -13.01 8.56 4.29
C LYS A 20 -12.95 7.22 3.55
N ILE A 21 -11.79 6.56 3.61
CA ILE A 21 -11.63 5.21 3.06
C ILE A 21 -12.44 4.23 3.90
N ARG A 22 -13.37 3.52 3.26
CA ARG A 22 -14.27 2.53 3.85
C ARG A 22 -13.69 1.13 3.80
N SER A 23 -13.16 0.76 2.64
CA SER A 23 -12.68 -0.58 2.32
C SER A 23 -11.40 -0.45 1.50
N ILE A 24 -10.56 -1.49 1.57
CA ILE A 24 -9.37 -1.61 0.74
C ILE A 24 -9.23 -3.03 0.21
N ILE A 25 -8.64 -3.15 -0.98
CA ILE A 25 -8.22 -4.42 -1.57
C ILE A 25 -6.79 -4.23 -2.05
N CYS A 26 -5.88 -5.07 -1.60
CA CYS A 26 -4.49 -5.05 -2.06
C CYS A 26 -4.30 -6.08 -3.17
N TYR A 27 -3.64 -5.66 -4.25
CA TYR A 27 -3.25 -6.49 -5.36
C TYR A 27 -1.72 -6.59 -5.45
N THR A 28 -1.21 -7.78 -5.76
CA THR A 28 0.18 -7.96 -6.17
C THR A 28 0.39 -7.42 -7.58
N ARG A 29 1.65 -7.40 -8.06
CA ARG A 29 1.98 -7.02 -9.44
C ARG A 29 1.23 -7.88 -10.47
N GLU A 30 1.02 -9.15 -10.15
CA GLU A 30 0.38 -10.14 -11.02
C GLU A 30 -1.16 -10.14 -10.89
N GLY A 31 -1.74 -9.26 -10.05
CA GLY A 31 -3.19 -9.13 -9.89
C GLY A 31 -3.82 -10.04 -8.84
N ASN A 32 -3.03 -10.74 -8.02
CA ASN A 32 -3.56 -11.57 -6.93
C ASN A 32 -3.97 -10.71 -5.73
N VAL A 33 -5.08 -11.07 -5.07
CA VAL A 33 -5.53 -10.38 -3.85
C VAL A 33 -4.73 -10.85 -2.64
N LEU A 34 -4.24 -9.90 -1.84
CA LEU A 34 -3.57 -10.18 -0.58
C LEU A 34 -4.57 -10.24 0.58
N SER A 35 -4.76 -11.43 1.15
CA SER A 35 -5.71 -11.67 2.25
C SER A 35 -5.32 -11.00 3.58
N ASP A 36 -4.04 -10.64 3.77
CA ASP A 36 -3.52 -9.98 4.97
C ASP A 36 -3.63 -8.43 4.92
N CYS A 37 -4.25 -7.88 3.89
CA CYS A 37 -4.43 -6.45 3.70
C CYS A 37 -5.58 -5.90 4.56
N THR A 38 -5.22 -5.26 5.69
CA THR A 38 -6.19 -4.64 6.60
C THR A 38 -6.06 -3.11 6.63
N LEU A 39 -7.15 -2.42 6.99
CA LEU A 39 -7.15 -0.96 7.18
C LEU A 39 -6.07 -0.50 8.17
N GLY A 40 -5.80 -1.27 9.22
CA GLY A 40 -4.75 -0.95 10.19
C GLY A 40 -3.35 -0.99 9.58
N VAL A 41 -3.06 -1.96 8.70
CA VAL A 41 -1.79 -1.99 7.95
C VAL A 41 -1.72 -0.80 7.00
N PHE A 42 -2.79 -0.53 6.25
CA PHE A 42 -2.87 0.63 5.35
C PHE A 42 -2.58 1.94 6.09
N GLN A 43 -3.23 2.19 7.24
CA GLN A 43 -3.03 3.40 8.02
C GLN A 43 -1.59 3.55 8.51
N ARG A 44 -0.96 2.45 8.96
CA ARG A 44 0.46 2.47 9.37
C ARG A 44 1.39 2.83 8.21
N LEU A 45 1.17 2.25 7.02
CA LEU A 45 1.96 2.57 5.83
C LEU A 45 1.74 4.01 5.36
N HIS A 46 0.49 4.47 5.39
CA HIS A 46 0.12 5.82 5.01
C HIS A 46 0.74 6.87 5.95
N LYS A 47 0.65 6.65 7.27
CA LYS A 47 1.25 7.54 8.29
C LYS A 47 2.76 7.66 8.12
N ARG A 48 3.43 6.58 7.74
CA ARG A 48 4.88 6.54 7.46
C ARG A 48 5.25 7.07 6.06
N ARG A 49 4.27 7.48 5.25
CA ARG A 49 4.44 7.92 3.85
C ARG A 49 5.09 6.85 2.97
N PHE A 50 4.91 5.57 3.32
CA PHE A 50 5.45 4.43 2.55
C PHE A 50 4.60 4.07 1.33
N ILE A 51 3.37 4.56 1.31
CA ILE A 51 2.45 4.46 0.18
C ILE A 51 1.92 5.86 -0.16
N GLN A 52 1.52 6.04 -1.41
CA GLN A 52 0.94 7.29 -1.89
C GLN A 52 -0.08 7.01 -3.00
N SER A 53 -1.12 7.83 -3.07
CA SER A 53 -2.07 7.91 -4.18
C SER A 53 -1.78 9.20 -4.96
N ARG A 54 -1.94 9.17 -6.28
CA ARG A 54 -1.83 10.34 -7.17
C ARG A 54 -3.07 10.41 -8.05
N ASP A 55 -3.67 11.59 -8.17
CA ASP A 55 -4.85 11.83 -9.02
C ASP A 55 -6.03 10.87 -8.74
N GLY A 56 -6.22 10.53 -7.46
CA GLY A 56 -7.28 9.59 -7.05
C GLY A 56 -7.05 8.12 -7.40
N LYS A 57 -5.92 7.77 -8.04
CA LYS A 57 -5.55 6.40 -8.43
C LYS A 57 -5.27 5.52 -7.19
N PRO A 58 -5.26 4.18 -7.35
CA PRO A 58 -4.87 3.26 -6.28
C PRO A 58 -3.54 3.64 -5.63
N TYR A 59 -3.41 3.41 -4.32
CA TYR A 59 -2.16 3.66 -3.62
C TYR A 59 -1.08 2.68 -4.08
N ARG A 60 0.13 3.18 -4.25
CA ARG A 60 1.32 2.39 -4.58
C ARG A 60 2.45 2.70 -3.62
N ALA A 61 3.47 1.83 -3.57
CA ALA A 61 4.67 2.12 -2.79
C ALA A 61 5.28 3.46 -3.22
N SER A 62 5.59 4.31 -2.25
CA SER A 62 6.34 5.54 -2.48
C SER A 62 7.83 5.24 -2.61
N ARG A 63 8.62 6.22 -3.07
CA ARG A 63 10.08 6.12 -3.06
C ARG A 63 10.64 5.81 -1.66
N LEU A 64 10.04 6.38 -0.62
CA LEU A 64 10.41 6.11 0.77
C LEU A 64 10.07 4.67 1.18
N GLY A 65 8.89 4.17 0.79
CA GLY A 65 8.47 2.79 1.04
C GLY A 65 9.41 1.78 0.38
N ILE A 66 9.78 2.01 -0.89
CA ILE A 66 10.74 1.17 -1.62
C ILE A 66 12.10 1.16 -0.91
N LYS A 67 12.61 2.33 -0.50
CA LYS A 67 13.88 2.42 0.23
C LYS A 67 13.83 1.67 1.57
N ALA A 68 12.71 1.74 2.30
CA ALA A 68 12.54 1.04 3.57
C ALA A 68 12.57 -0.49 3.39
N VAL A 69 11.97 -1.02 2.33
CA VAL A 69 12.04 -2.45 2.00
C VAL A 69 13.48 -2.88 1.70
N ARG A 70 14.20 -2.10 0.89
CA ARG A 70 15.62 -2.39 0.58
C ARG A 70 16.51 -2.37 1.82
N ALA A 71 16.30 -1.40 2.72
CA ALA A 71 17.04 -1.33 3.98
C ALA A 71 16.79 -2.58 4.85
N GLN A 72 15.54 -3.07 4.91
CA GLN A 72 15.21 -4.29 5.67
C GLN A 72 15.86 -5.55 5.07
N LEU A 73 16.01 -5.63 3.73
CA LEU A 73 16.69 -6.73 3.07
C LEU A 73 18.19 -6.73 3.31
N ASN A 74 18.80 -5.55 3.48
CA ASN A 74 20.23 -5.39 3.77
C ASN A 74 20.59 -5.60 5.26
N GLN A 75 19.59 -5.75 6.12
CA GLN A 75 19.75 -5.95 7.57
C GLN A 75 19.52 -7.42 7.98
N ARG A 76 19.53 -8.34 7.01
CA ARG A 76 19.36 -9.78 7.17
C ARG A 76 20.55 -10.48 6.54
#